data_AF-A0A084WPP3-F1
#
_entry.id   AF-A0A084WPP3-F1
#
_cell.length_a   1.000
_cell.length_b   1.000
_cell.length_c   1.000
_cell.angle_alpha   90.00
_cell.angle_beta   90.00
_cell.angle_gamma   90.00
#
_symmetry.space_group_name_H-M   'P 1'
#
loop_
_entity.id
_entity.type
_entity.pdbx_description
1 polymer ?
#
loop_
_entity_poly.entity_id
_entity_poly.type
_entity_poly.pdbx_seq_one_letter_code
_entity_poly.pdbx_strand_id
1 'polypeptide(L)'
;MRYVPVATTLLLLLLAIGVAEGAPGALPLVTESDRGEVRDARWTVRPLNANCPQPTCVSWRDLNTLWASPDATLYVRCRPAPTGYWMIELNNCPPGTLFQYSRQACVAVVNWSPC
;
A
#
# COMPACT_ATOMS: atom_id res chain seq x y z
N MET A 1 -20.02 -50.82 15.87
CA MET A 1 -19.70 -49.41 15.56
C MET A 1 -18.29 -49.15 16.09
N ARG A 2 -17.28 -49.04 15.21
CA ARG A 2 -15.87 -48.85 15.61
C ARG A 2 -15.58 -47.35 15.62
N TYR A 3 -15.31 -46.80 16.80
CA TYR A 3 -14.89 -45.42 17.01
C TYR A 3 -13.40 -45.31 16.67
N VAL A 4 -13.07 -44.65 15.55
CA VAL A 4 -11.69 -44.37 15.15
C VAL A 4 -11.37 -42.94 15.60
N PRO A 5 -10.41 -42.72 16.52
CA PRO A 5 -10.11 -41.38 17.00
C PRO A 5 -9.46 -40.54 15.91
N VAL A 6 -9.98 -39.33 15.71
CA VAL A 6 -9.55 -38.32 14.72
C VAL A 6 -8.04 -38.00 14.79
N ALA A 7 -7.39 -38.28 15.92
CA ALA A 7 -5.95 -38.14 16.09
C ALA A 7 -5.14 -39.12 15.22
N THR A 8 -5.66 -40.33 14.96
CA THR A 8 -4.93 -41.36 14.19
C THR A 8 -4.93 -41.06 12.70
N THR A 9 -5.97 -40.40 12.17
CA THR A 9 -6.01 -39.95 10.78
C THR A 9 -5.07 -38.78 10.52
N LEU A 10 -4.88 -37.88 11.48
CA LEU A 10 -3.96 -36.74 11.34
C LEU A 10 -2.49 -37.19 11.28
N LEU A 11 -2.12 -38.21 12.08
CA LEU A 11 -0.75 -38.73 12.12
C LEU A 11 -0.36 -39.46 10.83
N LEU A 12 -1.32 -40.12 10.17
CA LEU A 12 -1.11 -40.77 8.86
C LEU A 12 -0.96 -39.75 7.72
N LEU A 13 -1.63 -38.60 7.78
CA LEU A 13 -1.52 -37.54 6.78
C LEU A 13 -0.15 -36.84 6.81
N LEU A 14 0.47 -36.72 7.99
CA LEU A 14 1.75 -36.01 8.14
C LEU A 14 2.96 -36.81 7.66
N LEU A 15 2.87 -38.15 7.59
CA LEU A 15 3.96 -39.01 7.10
C LEU A 15 4.05 -39.05 5.56
N ALA A 16 3.09 -38.46 4.83
CA ALA A 16 3.06 -38.45 3.37
C ALA A 16 3.75 -37.23 2.73
N ILE A 17 4.22 -36.26 3.52
CA ILE A 17 4.92 -35.09 2.98
C ILE A 17 6.39 -35.47 2.79
N GLY A 18 6.65 -36.15 1.67
CA GLY A 18 7.99 -36.51 1.22
C GLY A 18 8.90 -35.30 1.16
N VAL A 19 10.09 -35.46 1.74
CA VAL A 19 11.20 -34.51 1.64
C VAL A 19 11.71 -34.57 0.19
N ALA A 20 11.46 -33.51 -0.58
CA ALA A 20 12.03 -33.38 -1.92
C ALA A 20 13.51 -32.98 -1.80
N GLU A 21 14.40 -33.90 -2.15
CA GLU A 21 15.84 -33.71 -2.28
C GLU A 21 16.14 -32.67 -3.38
N GLY A 22 16.65 -31.51 -2.99
CA GLY A 22 17.17 -30.51 -3.92
C GLY A 22 18.54 -30.94 -4.43
N ALA A 23 18.65 -31.25 -5.72
CA ALA A 23 19.92 -31.50 -6.39
C ALA A 23 20.76 -30.21 -6.49
N PRO A 24 22.08 -30.25 -6.24
CA PRO A 24 22.98 -29.13 -6.53
C PRO A 24 23.40 -29.22 -8.01
N GLY A 25 22.75 -28.43 -8.86
CA GLY A 25 23.00 -28.47 -10.30
C GLY A 25 22.87 -27.09 -10.95
N ALA A 26 24.02 -26.53 -11.29
CA ALA A 26 24.27 -25.47 -12.27
C ALA A 26 23.61 -24.09 -12.03
N LEU A 27 24.45 -23.10 -11.74
CA LEU A 27 24.12 -21.70 -11.98
C LEU A 27 23.90 -21.50 -13.49
N PRO A 28 22.79 -20.89 -13.93
CA PRO A 28 22.64 -20.51 -15.33
C PRO A 28 23.66 -19.42 -15.66
N LEU A 29 24.45 -19.66 -16.72
CA LEU A 29 25.32 -18.65 -17.32
C LEU A 29 24.42 -17.54 -17.86
N VAL A 30 24.46 -16.36 -17.25
CA VAL A 30 23.73 -15.18 -17.71
C VAL A 30 24.33 -14.79 -19.06
N THR A 31 23.63 -15.10 -20.16
CA THR A 31 24.01 -14.59 -21.46
C THR A 31 23.54 -13.14 -21.56
N GLU A 32 24.40 -12.28 -22.09
CA GLU A 32 24.24 -10.82 -22.26
C GLU A 32 23.16 -10.44 -23.31
N SER A 33 22.19 -11.32 -23.51
CA SER A 33 21.15 -11.27 -24.53
C SER A 33 19.75 -11.08 -23.91
N ASP A 34 19.68 -10.34 -22.81
CA ASP A 34 18.42 -9.74 -22.36
C ASP A 34 18.59 -8.23 -22.18
N ARG A 35 19.18 -7.59 -23.20
CA ARG A 35 18.95 -6.16 -23.47
C ARG A 35 17.54 -6.02 -24.06
N GLY A 36 16.54 -6.47 -23.30
CA GLY A 36 15.13 -6.30 -23.59
C GLY A 36 14.78 -4.82 -23.49
N GLU A 37 14.74 -4.17 -24.64
CA GLU A 37 13.65 -3.28 -25.06
C GLU A 37 12.96 -2.51 -23.91
N VAL A 38 13.64 -1.55 -23.29
CA VAL A 38 12.96 -0.47 -22.53
C VAL A 38 12.37 0.49 -23.55
N ARG A 39 11.35 0.05 -24.28
CA ARG A 39 10.47 0.94 -25.04
C ARG A 39 9.15 0.92 -24.29
N ASP A 40 8.78 2.08 -23.80
CA ASP A 40 7.56 2.34 -23.04
C ASP A 40 7.57 1.94 -21.56
N ALA A 41 8.69 2.19 -20.88
CA ALA A 41 8.60 2.72 -19.52
C ALA A 41 7.95 4.12 -19.60
N ARG A 42 6.63 4.16 -19.87
CA ARG A 42 5.78 5.28 -19.47
C ARG A 42 5.95 5.35 -17.96
N TRP A 43 6.92 6.14 -17.50
CA TRP A 43 6.90 6.69 -16.17
C TRP A 43 5.53 7.33 -16.03
N THR A 44 4.59 6.62 -15.41
CA THR A 44 3.31 7.18 -15.06
C THR A 44 3.65 8.17 -13.97
N VAL A 45 3.82 9.44 -14.37
CA VAL A 45 3.95 10.55 -13.44
C VAL A 45 2.70 10.50 -12.57
N ARG A 46 2.84 9.91 -11.38
CA ARG A 46 1.78 9.94 -10.39
C ARG A 46 1.69 11.39 -9.91
N PRO A 47 0.50 11.97 -9.78
CA PRO A 47 0.36 13.27 -9.16
C PRO A 47 0.79 13.14 -7.69
N LEU A 48 1.90 13.80 -7.33
CA LEU A 48 2.52 13.69 -6.02
C LEU A 48 2.36 14.99 -5.24
N ASN A 49 2.02 14.87 -3.96
CA ASN A 49 2.04 15.96 -2.98
C ASN A 49 3.22 15.81 -2.00
N ALA A 50 4.32 15.19 -2.43
CA ALA A 50 5.46 14.87 -1.56
C ALA A 50 6.14 16.10 -0.92
N ASN A 51 5.98 17.28 -1.52
CA ASN A 51 6.55 18.54 -1.02
C ASN A 51 5.60 19.32 -0.10
N CYS A 52 4.42 18.78 0.20
CA CYS A 52 3.42 19.48 1.00
C CYS A 52 3.69 19.38 2.50
N PRO A 53 3.16 20.31 3.31
CA PRO A 53 3.30 20.27 4.76
C PRO A 53 2.88 18.92 5.34
N GLN A 54 3.67 18.41 6.27
CA GLN A 54 3.38 17.14 6.94
C GLN A 54 2.16 17.27 7.87
N PRO A 55 1.35 16.20 7.98
CA PRO A 55 0.18 16.20 8.84
C PRO A 55 0.56 16.37 10.31
N THR A 56 -0.17 17.25 10.99
CA THR A 56 -0.09 17.44 12.44
C THR A 56 -1.49 17.36 13.02
N CYS A 57 -1.63 16.91 14.28
CA CYS A 57 -2.92 16.77 14.97
C CYS A 57 -2.83 17.30 16.40
N VAL A 58 -2.31 18.52 16.58
CA VAL A 58 -2.03 19.10 17.91
C VAL A 58 -2.93 20.28 18.26
N SER A 59 -3.15 21.20 17.32
CA SER A 59 -3.97 22.40 17.53
C SER A 59 -5.37 22.25 16.94
N TRP A 60 -6.31 23.07 17.40
CA TRP A 60 -7.65 23.15 16.80
C TRP A 60 -7.63 23.46 15.31
N ARG A 61 -6.63 24.23 14.83
CA ARG A 61 -6.46 24.47 13.39
C ARG A 61 -6.11 23.18 12.66
N ASP A 62 -5.19 22.40 13.21
CA ASP A 62 -4.72 21.16 12.58
C ASP A 62 -5.82 20.11 12.51
N LEU A 63 -6.63 20.02 13.56
CA LEU A 63 -7.78 19.10 13.64
C LEU A 63 -8.86 19.39 12.60
N ASN A 64 -8.97 20.65 12.16
CA ASN A 64 -9.90 21.08 11.12
C ASN A 64 -9.25 21.17 9.73
N THR A 65 -7.98 20.79 9.61
CA THR A 65 -7.21 20.82 8.35
C THR A 65 -7.19 19.43 7.74
N LEU A 66 -7.49 19.34 6.44
CA LEU A 66 -7.18 18.17 5.63
C LEU A 66 -5.75 18.30 5.11
N TRP A 67 -4.97 17.24 5.32
CA TRP A 67 -3.55 17.21 5.00
C TRP A 67 -3.30 16.40 3.73
N ALA A 68 -2.25 16.76 3.00
CA ALA A 68 -1.90 16.04 1.80
C ALA A 68 -1.13 14.75 2.14
N SER A 69 -1.54 13.64 1.52
CA SER A 69 -0.73 12.42 1.45
C SER A 69 0.27 12.54 0.28
N PRO A 70 1.46 11.91 0.32
CA PRO A 70 2.37 11.89 -0.83
C PRO A 70 1.69 11.46 -2.14
N ASP A 71 0.73 10.54 -2.07
CA ASP A 71 -0.16 10.19 -3.18
C ASP A 71 -1.38 11.13 -3.19
N ALA A 72 -1.54 11.93 -4.25
CA ALA A 72 -2.62 12.90 -4.35
C ALA A 72 -4.02 12.27 -4.52
N THR A 73 -4.13 10.96 -4.76
CA THR A 73 -5.43 10.26 -4.69
C THR A 73 -5.93 10.07 -3.26
N LEU A 74 -5.07 10.36 -2.28
CA LEU A 74 -5.32 10.20 -0.86
C LEU A 74 -5.19 11.55 -0.14
N TYR A 75 -5.90 11.67 0.97
CA TYR A 75 -5.74 12.77 1.91
C TYR A 75 -5.78 12.26 3.34
N VAL A 76 -5.27 13.08 4.25
CA VAL A 76 -5.14 12.76 5.65
C VAL A 76 -6.06 13.64 6.47
N ARG A 77 -6.69 13.04 7.49
CA ARG A 77 -7.51 13.75 8.48
C ARG A 77 -7.19 13.26 9.88
N CYS A 78 -7.27 14.17 10.85
CA CYS A 78 -7.15 13.82 12.26
C CYS A 78 -8.46 13.24 12.79
N ARG A 79 -8.37 12.14 13.56
CA ARG A 79 -9.50 11.50 14.23
C ARG A 79 -9.19 11.24 15.70
N PRO A 80 -10.19 11.28 16.59
CA PRO A 80 -9.99 10.90 17.97
C PRO A 80 -9.76 9.39 18.04
N ALA A 81 -8.66 8.97 18.64
CA ALA A 81 -8.37 7.58 18.95
C ALA A 81 -9.13 7.15 20.22
N PRO A 82 -9.43 5.85 20.40
CA PRO A 82 -10.09 5.34 21.61
C PRO A 82 -9.33 5.62 22.91
N THR A 83 -8.02 5.83 22.80
CA THR A 83 -7.12 6.17 23.92
C THR A 83 -7.26 7.63 24.40
N GLY A 84 -8.03 8.46 23.71
CA GLY A 84 -8.18 9.90 23.99
C GLY A 84 -7.14 10.79 23.29
N TYR A 85 -6.16 10.20 22.60
CA TYR A 85 -5.22 10.93 21.74
C TYR A 85 -5.77 11.12 20.33
N TRP A 86 -5.10 11.93 19.51
CA TRP A 86 -5.41 12.08 18.09
C TRP A 86 -4.60 11.12 17.23
N MET A 87 -5.22 10.57 16.20
CA MET A 87 -4.57 9.72 15.21
C MET A 87 -4.78 10.25 13.79
N ILE A 88 -3.84 9.91 12.93
CA ILE A 88 -3.87 10.19 11.49
C ILE A 88 -4.70 9.11 10.80
N GLU A 89 -5.70 9.51 10.02
CA GLU A 89 -6.51 8.65 9.18
C GLU A 89 -6.29 9.00 7.71
N LEU A 90 -5.99 7.98 6.90
CA LEU A 90 -5.82 8.10 5.46
C LEU A 90 -7.16 7.83 4.76
N ASN A 91 -7.56 8.71 3.85
CA ASN A 91 -8.84 8.69 3.18
C ASN A 91 -8.65 8.79 1.66
N ASN A 92 -9.54 8.15 0.90
CA ASN A 92 -9.54 8.21 -0.57
C ASN A 92 -10.33 9.42 -1.07
N CYS A 93 -9.81 10.08 -2.11
CA CYS A 93 -10.62 10.96 -2.92
C CYS A 93 -11.58 10.16 -3.82
N PRO A 94 -12.71 10.77 -4.24
CA PRO A 94 -13.57 10.19 -5.27
C PRO A 94 -12.81 9.87 -6.57
N PRO A 95 -13.23 8.86 -7.34
CA PRO A 95 -12.61 8.53 -8.62
C PRO A 95 -12.54 9.74 -9.56
N GLY A 96 -11.39 9.92 -10.23
CA GLY A 96 -11.17 11.05 -11.15
C GLY A 96 -10.90 12.39 -10.46
N THR A 97 -10.66 12.38 -9.15
CA THR A 97 -10.29 13.58 -8.38
C THR A 97 -8.99 13.37 -7.60
N LEU A 98 -8.33 14.47 -7.26
CA LEU A 98 -7.08 14.51 -6.53
C LEU A 98 -7.17 15.55 -5.41
N PHE A 99 -6.57 15.26 -4.27
CA PHE A 99 -6.55 16.17 -3.14
C PHE A 99 -5.63 17.36 -3.40
N GLN A 100 -6.18 18.56 -3.19
CA GLN A 100 -5.46 19.83 -3.31
C GLN A 100 -5.47 20.55 -1.96
N TYR A 101 -4.29 20.69 -1.34
CA TYR A 101 -4.16 21.25 0.01
C TYR A 101 -4.66 22.70 0.09
N SER A 102 -4.36 23.53 -0.90
CA SER A 102 -4.79 24.95 -0.91
C SER A 102 -6.32 25.12 -0.92
N ARG A 103 -7.06 24.16 -1.49
CA ARG A 103 -8.52 24.16 -1.53
C ARG A 103 -9.17 23.33 -0.42
N GLN A 104 -8.37 22.59 0.33
CA GLN A 104 -8.85 21.68 1.38
C GLN A 104 -9.94 20.72 0.86
N ALA A 105 -9.78 20.24 -0.38
CA ALA A 105 -10.78 19.42 -1.08
C ALA A 105 -10.17 18.55 -2.18
N CYS A 106 -10.90 17.51 -2.57
CA CYS A 106 -10.62 16.76 -3.79
C CYS A 106 -11.15 17.53 -5.01
N VAL A 107 -10.30 17.77 -6.01
CA VAL A 107 -10.63 18.50 -7.24
C VAL A 107 -10.45 17.63 -8.46
N ALA A 108 -11.10 17.97 -9.57
CA ALA A 108 -10.88 17.29 -10.85
C ALA A 108 -9.39 17.36 -11.26
N VAL A 109 -8.86 16.29 -11.85
CA VAL A 109 -7.45 16.16 -12.23
C VAL A 109 -6.95 17.37 -13.05
N VAL A 110 -7.77 17.91 -13.96
CA VAL A 110 -7.42 19.06 -14.81
C VAL A 110 -7.23 20.37 -14.05
N ASN A 111 -7.81 20.49 -12.87
CA ASN A 111 -7.72 21.69 -12.01
C ASN A 111 -6.80 21.48 -10.82
N TRP A 112 -6.16 20.30 -10.74
CA TRP A 112 -5.29 19.95 -9.64
C TRP A 112 -3.94 20.66 -9.79
N SER A 113 -3.51 21.26 -8.70
CA SER A 113 -2.12 21.60 -8.45
C SER A 113 -1.73 20.92 -7.13
N PRO A 114 -0.43 20.71 -6.90
CA PRO A 114 0.05 20.47 -5.55
C PRO A 114 -0.29 21.66 -4.62
N CYS A 115 0.15 21.57 -3.37
CA CYS A 115 0.43 22.76 -2.57
C CYS A 115 1.39 23.70 -3.32
#